data_AF-A0A1Q7X9M2-F1
#
_entry.id   AF-A0A1Q7X9M2-F1
#
_cell.length_a   1.000
_cell.length_b   1.000
_cell.length_c   1.000
_cell.angle_alpha   90.00
_cell.angle_beta   90.00
_cell.angle_gamma   90.00
#
_symmetry.space_group_name_H-M   'P 1'
#
loop_
_entity.id
_entity.type
_entity.pdbx_description
1 polymer ?
#
loop_
_entity_poly.entity_id
_entity_poly.type
_entity_poly.pdbx_seq_one_letter_code
_entity_poly.pdbx_strand_id
1 'polypeptide(L)' 'MEHIEAVIQVAQRDPSIARVLREICALDGAARSSALDLVAAHLRTHAAATDILACVAALRQDEVARRIVDALGPPG' A
#
# COMPACT_ATOMS: atom_id res chain seq x y z
N MET A 1 8.52 5.81 -7.22
CA MET A 1 8.56 5.90 -5.73
C MET A 1 7.82 7.12 -5.19
N GLU A 2 7.70 8.20 -5.96
CA GLU A 2 6.95 9.41 -5.60
C GLU A 2 5.53 9.15 -5.04
N HIS A 3 4.77 8.22 -5.65
CA HIS A 3 3.43 7.88 -5.15
C HIS A 3 3.42 7.27 -3.74
N ILE A 4 4.46 6.51 -3.36
CA ILE A 4 4.56 5.94 -2.01
C ILE A 4 4.85 7.03 -0.98
N GLU A 5 5.70 7.99 -1.32
CA GLU A 5 5.98 9.13 -0.44
C GLU A 5 4.73 10.00 -0.25
N ALA A 6 3.98 10.26 -1.33
CA ALA A 6 2.70 10.95 -1.25
C ALA A 6 1.71 10.20 -0.35
N VAL A 7 1.62 8.87 -0.49
CA VAL A 7 0.76 8.01 0.35
C VAL A 7 1.19 8.06 1.82
N ILE A 8 2.49 8.02 2.11
CA ILE A 8 3.02 8.15 3.48
C ILE A 8 2.69 9.53 4.05
N GLN A 9 2.88 10.61 3.29
CA GLN A 9 2.54 11.97 3.73
C GLN A 9 1.06 12.14 4.05
N VAL A 10 0.19 11.54 3.23
CA VAL A 10 -1.26 11.53 3.49
C VAL A 10 -1.56 10.71 4.74
N ALA A 11 -0.97 9.53 4.88
CA ALA A 11 -1.15 8.66 6.05
C ALA A 11 -0.67 9.31 7.36
N GLN A 12 0.40 10.10 7.32
CA GLN A 12 0.86 10.86 8.49
C GLN A 12 -0.15 11.90 8.96
N ARG A 13 -1.02 12.39 8.05
CA ARG A 13 -2.05 13.39 8.35
C ARG A 13 -3.42 12.78 8.63
N ASP A 14 -3.67 11.56 8.15
CA ASP A 14 -4.93 10.84 8.28
C ASP A 14 -4.72 9.48 8.99
N PRO A 15 -5.15 9.35 10.27
CA PRO A 15 -5.01 8.13 11.04
C PRO A 15 -5.74 6.91 10.45
N SER A 16 -6.83 7.13 9.72
CA SER A 16 -7.61 6.05 9.10
C SER A 16 -6.82 5.41 7.94
N ILE A 17 -6.17 6.24 7.13
CA ILE A 17 -5.31 5.80 6.04
C ILE A 17 -4.06 5.11 6.60
N ALA A 18 -3.44 5.68 7.64
CA ALA A 18 -2.31 5.05 8.31
C ALA A 18 -2.66 3.65 8.81
N ARG A 19 -3.83 3.48 9.45
CA ARG A 19 -4.29 2.18 9.94
C ARG A 19 -4.40 1.15 8.81
N VAL A 20 -5.12 1.48 7.74
CA VAL A 20 -5.31 0.57 6.61
C VAL A 20 -3.96 0.16 5.99
N LEU A 21 -3.04 1.12 5.80
CA LEU A 21 -1.72 0.82 5.25
C LEU A 21 -0.92 -0.10 6.16
N ARG A 22 -0.95 0.10 7.48
CA ARG A 22 -0.30 -0.79 8.44
C ARG A 22 -0.90 -2.19 8.42
N GLU A 23 -2.23 -2.30 8.38
CA GLU A 23 -2.92 -3.60 8.29
C GLU A 23 -2.51 -4.36 7.01
N ILE A 24 -2.44 -3.68 5.87
CA ILE A 24 -1.95 -4.27 4.61
C ILE A 24 -0.48 -4.70 4.74
N CYS A 25 0.38 -3.84 5.30
CA CYS A 25 1.81 -4.14 5.44
C CYS A 25 2.09 -5.25 6.46
N ALA A 26 1.18 -5.46 7.43
CA ALA A 26 1.27 -6.51 8.44
C ALA A 26 0.93 -7.91 7.90
N LEU A 27 0.29 -8.00 6.73
CA LEU A 27 0.07 -9.28 6.07
C LEU A 27 1.42 -9.91 5.70
N ASP A 28 1.48 -11.24 5.81
CA ASP A 28 2.56 -12.03 5.22
C ASP A 28 2.78 -11.65 3.74
N GLY A 29 4.03 -11.63 3.27
CA GLY A 29 4.36 -11.16 1.92
C GLY A 29 3.57 -11.84 0.81
N ALA A 30 3.31 -13.15 0.92
CA ALA A 30 2.50 -13.88 -0.05
C ALA A 30 1.02 -13.45 0.03
N ALA A 31 0.46 -13.36 1.24
CA ALA A 31 -0.92 -12.92 1.45
C ALA A 31 -1.14 -11.48 0.98
N ARG A 32 -0.20 -10.58 1.28
CA ARG A 32 -0.21 -9.19 0.81
C ARG A 32 -0.18 -9.11 -0.70
N SER A 33 0.71 -9.85 -1.34
CA SER A 33 0.79 -9.89 -2.79
C SER A 33 -0.51 -10.39 -3.42
N SER A 34 -1.10 -11.47 -2.91
CA SER A 34 -2.37 -12.01 -3.41
C SER A 34 -3.54 -11.04 -3.22
N ALA A 35 -3.64 -10.38 -2.07
CA ALA A 35 -4.66 -9.36 -1.81
C ALA A 35 -4.54 -8.18 -2.79
N LEU A 36 -3.31 -7.70 -3.00
CA LEU A 36 -3.04 -6.59 -3.92
C LEU A 36 -3.24 -6.97 -5.40
N ASP A 37 -3.06 -8.25 -5.76
CA ASP A 37 -3.38 -8.75 -7.10
C ASP A 37 -4.89 -8.70 -7.39
N LEU A 38 -5.73 -9.03 -6.41
CA LEU A 38 -7.19 -8.89 -6.53
C LEU A 38 -7.60 -7.42 -6.68
N VAL A 39 -7.01 -6.53 -5.87
CA VAL A 39 -7.25 -5.08 -5.97
C VAL A 39 -6.81 -4.57 -7.34
N ALA A 40 -5.64 -4.95 -7.83
CA ALA A 40 -5.15 -4.57 -9.15
C ALA A 40 -6.05 -5.08 -10.28
N ALA A 41 -6.57 -6.30 -10.17
CA ALA A 41 -7.51 -6.86 -11.14
C ALA A 41 -8.82 -6.04 -11.19
N HIS A 42 -9.38 -5.72 -10.02
CA HIS A 42 -10.60 -4.90 -9.91
C HIS A 42 -10.37 -3.46 -10.40
N LEU A 43 -9.21 -2.86 -10.12
CA LEU A 43 -8.90 -1.52 -10.62
C LEU A 43 -8.79 -1.48 -12.14
N ARG A 44 -8.21 -2.50 -12.77
CA ARG A 44 -8.13 -2.59 -14.23
C ARG A 44 -9.50 -2.64 -14.92
N THR A 45 -10.55 -3.10 -14.23
CA THR A 45 -11.92 -3.11 -14.79
C THR A 45 -12.62 -1.77 -14.66
N HIS A 46 -12.19 -0.90 -13.74
CA HIS A 46 -12.89 0.34 -13.40
C HIS A 46 -12.12 1.63 -13.71
N ALA A 47 -10.79 1.57 -13.87
CA ALA A 47 -9.96 2.74 -14.09
C ALA A 47 -8.69 2.43 -14.90
N ALA A 48 -8.41 3.27 -15.91
CA ALA A 48 -7.11 3.35 -16.58
C ALA A 48 -6.07 4.15 -15.75
N ALA A 49 -6.17 4.10 -14.42
CA ALA A 49 -5.31 4.88 -13.53
C ALA A 49 -3.97 4.16 -13.32
N THR A 50 -3.07 4.32 -14.30
CA THR A 50 -1.71 3.78 -14.29
C THR A 50 -0.98 4.05 -12.97
N ASP A 51 -1.16 5.24 -12.39
CA ASP A 51 -0.49 5.64 -11.14
C ASP A 51 -0.97 4.84 -9.93
N ILE A 52 -2.26 4.48 -9.89
CA ILE A 52 -2.82 3.65 -8.82
C ILE A 52 -2.28 2.22 -8.95
N LEU A 53 -2.21 1.68 -10.17
CA LEU A 53 -1.63 0.36 -10.41
C LEU A 53 -0.13 0.32 -10.06
N ALA A 54 0.60 1.40 -10.33
CA ALA A 54 2.00 1.53 -9.92
C ALA A 54 2.16 1.58 -8.39
N CYS A 55 1.26 2.28 -7.69
CA CYS A 55 1.21 2.30 -6.24
C CYS A 55 0.93 0.90 -5.65
N VAL A 56 -0.08 0.21 -6.17
CA VAL A 56 -0.41 -1.16 -5.77
C VAL A 56 0.77 -2.11 -6.02
N ALA A 57 1.43 -2.00 -7.17
CA ALA A 57 2.61 -2.80 -7.48
C ALA A 57 3.77 -2.54 -6.50
N ALA A 58 3.99 -1.28 -6.10
CA ALA A 58 5.01 -0.95 -5.12
C ALA A 58 4.69 -1.53 -3.74
N LEU A 59 3.44 -1.51 -3.28
CA LEU A 59 3.02 -2.08 -1.99
C LEU A 59 3.24 -3.60 -1.87
N ARG A 60 3.38 -4.31 -3.00
CA ARG A 60 3.72 -5.74 -2.99
C ARG A 60 5.14 -5.98 -2.48
N GLN A 61 6.06 -5.06 -2.72
CA GLN A 61 7.47 -5.21 -2.39
C GLN A 61 7.68 -5.15 -0.87
N ASP A 62 8.35 -6.16 -0.31
CA ASP A 62 8.64 -6.22 1.13
C ASP A 62 9.40 -4.99 1.62
N GLU A 63 10.32 -4.46 0.82
CA GLU A 63 11.07 -3.24 1.15
C GLU A 63 10.15 -2.02 1.29
N VAL A 64 9.13 -1.89 0.43
CA VAL A 64 8.17 -0.80 0.51
C VAL A 64 7.29 -0.96 1.75
N ALA A 65 6.83 -2.18 2.03
CA ALA A 65 6.06 -2.47 3.24
C ALA A 65 6.86 -2.18 4.51
N ARG A 66 8.15 -2.55 4.54
CA ARG A 66 9.10 -2.25 5.62
C ARG A 66 9.20 -0.74 5.84
N ARG A 67 9.47 0.03 4.78
CA ARG A 67 9.59 1.49 4.86
C ARG A 67 8.31 2.18 5.36
N ILE A 68 7.14 1.68 4.99
CA ILE A 68 5.86 2.20 5.46
C ILE A 68 5.71 1.93 6.96
N VAL A 69 6.04 0.72 7.43
CA VAL A 69 5.99 0.37 8.86
C VAL A 69 7.00 1.21 9.65
N ASP A 70 8.22 1.40 9.14
CA ASP A 70 9.24 2.22 9.79
C ASP A 70 8.80 3.70 9.89
N ALA A 71 8.07 4.21 8.90
CA ALA A 71 7.58 5.58 8.88
C ALA A 71 6.30 5.81 9.72
N LEU A 72 5.40 4.84 9.78
CA LEU A 72 4.08 4.98 10.38
C LEU A 72 3.92 4.25 11.72
N GLY A 73 4.91 3.45 12.11
CA GLY A 73 4.86 2.55 13.26
C GLY A 73 4.18 1.20 12.94
N PRO A 74 4.30 0.21 13.85
CA PRO A 74 3.68 -1.10 13.70
C PRO A 74 2.15 -1.00 13.70
N PRO A 75 1.44 -1.98 13.13
CA PRO A 75 -0.02 -2.09 13.28
C PRO A 75 -0.40 -2.07 14.77
N GLY A 76 -1.47 -1.36 15.09
CA GLY A 76 -2.00 -1.18 16.44
C GLY A 76 -3.48 -1.47 16.48
#